data_AF-A0A914NCV8-F1
#
_entry.id   AF-A0A914NCV8-F1
#
_cell.length_a   1.000
_cell.length_b   1.000
_cell.length_c   1.000
_cell.angle_alpha   90.00
_cell.angle_beta   90.00
_cell.angle_gamma   90.00
#
_symmetry.space_group_name_H-M   'P 1'
#
loop_
_entity.id
_entity.type
_entity.pdbx_description
1 polymer ?
#
loop_
_entity_poly.entity_id
_entity_poly.type
_entity_poly.pdbx_seq_one_letter_code
_entity_poly.pdbx_strand_id
1 'polypeptide(L)'
;MGSSLCAPRQLDNNNNNKTRIITSSSCLSNEQSNPFETSFSKKERSCLRTTFQRLSDPKEIIGQIFVDIVNDVCPEFKRIFGVERAPKAAMLKMPKLGGHASRMADFIEQMTLMIGFTENLAGAWQLVRKTGRLHAKVPFLEQNQNQLERNYIAIVNEYFSDQFIPYLSGEKVEIIENKNDAAKSEADRRKSRIQQNYSQQYICDVWRRFFSVRF
;
A
#
# COMPACT_ATOMS: atom_id res chain seq x y z
N MET A 1 7.61 -10.08 -68.86
CA MET A 1 6.78 -10.97 -68.01
C MET A 1 6.72 -10.28 -66.65
N GLY A 2 5.58 -9.86 -66.07
CA GLY A 2 4.32 -10.60 -65.89
C GLY A 2 4.53 -11.63 -64.77
N SER A 3 3.79 -11.70 -63.65
CA SER A 3 2.56 -11.02 -63.20
C SER A 3 2.44 -11.17 -61.65
N SER A 4 1.62 -10.48 -60.84
CA SER A 4 0.64 -9.40 -61.07
C SER A 4 0.26 -8.67 -59.75
N LEU A 5 0.25 -7.33 -59.79
CA LEU A 5 -0.74 -6.39 -59.21
C LEU A 5 -1.20 -6.50 -57.74
N CYS A 6 -0.91 -5.43 -56.98
CA CYS A 6 -1.74 -4.98 -55.86
C CYS A 6 -3.13 -4.52 -56.34
N ALA A 7 -4.18 -4.84 -55.58
CA ALA A 7 -5.48 -4.17 -55.65
C ALA A 7 -6.07 -4.06 -54.23
N PRO A 8 -6.47 -2.86 -53.77
CA PRO A 8 -7.14 -2.69 -52.48
C PRO A 8 -8.59 -3.18 -52.58
N ARG A 9 -9.05 -3.94 -51.58
CA ARG A 9 -10.45 -4.40 -51.51
C ARG A 9 -11.35 -3.21 -51.15
N GLN A 10 -12.45 -3.03 -51.89
CA GLN A 10 -13.40 -1.93 -51.67
C GLN A 10 -14.07 -2.00 -50.28
N LEU A 11 -14.49 -0.84 -49.78
CA LEU A 11 -15.42 -0.76 -48.65
C LEU A 11 -16.81 -1.20 -49.11
N ASP A 12 -17.38 -2.19 -48.43
CA ASP A 12 -18.83 -2.39 -48.38
C ASP A 12 -19.31 -2.23 -46.94
N ASN A 13 -20.32 -1.38 -46.76
CA ASN A 13 -21.00 -1.18 -45.49
C ASN A 13 -21.93 -2.38 -45.19
N ASN A 14 -21.68 -3.11 -44.10
CA ASN A 14 -22.72 -3.33 -43.07
C ASN A 14 -22.23 -4.08 -41.82
N ASN A 15 -22.74 -3.61 -40.68
CA ASN A 15 -22.94 -4.33 -39.40
C ASN A 15 -21.80 -5.17 -38.80
N ASN A 16 -21.04 -4.52 -37.91
CA ASN A 16 -20.82 -4.94 -36.52
C ASN A 16 -20.78 -6.46 -36.23
N ASN A 17 -19.57 -7.03 -36.21
CA ASN A 17 -19.04 -7.74 -35.04
C ASN A 17 -17.59 -8.21 -35.32
N LYS A 18 -16.61 -7.33 -35.12
CA LYS A 18 -15.20 -7.73 -35.10
C LYS A 18 -14.77 -8.02 -33.68
N THR A 19 -14.65 -9.31 -33.36
CA THR A 19 -14.28 -9.82 -32.04
C THR A 19 -12.90 -9.29 -31.63
N ARG A 20 -12.89 -8.23 -30.81
CA ARG A 20 -11.68 -7.73 -30.17
C ARG A 20 -11.26 -8.79 -29.15
N ILE A 21 -10.09 -9.40 -29.33
CA ILE A 21 -9.53 -10.33 -28.34
C ILE A 21 -9.12 -9.48 -27.12
N ILE A 22 -10.07 -9.32 -26.20
CA ILE A 22 -9.84 -8.73 -24.89
C ILE A 22 -9.12 -9.80 -24.07
N THR A 23 -7.86 -9.56 -23.73
CA THR A 23 -7.12 -10.36 -22.76
C THR A 23 -7.87 -10.31 -21.43
N SER A 24 -8.55 -11.42 -21.10
CA SER A 24 -9.50 -11.51 -19.99
C SER A 24 -8.83 -11.21 -18.66
N SER A 25 -9.02 -9.98 -18.17
CA SER A 25 -8.80 -9.59 -16.79
C SER A 25 -9.98 -10.11 -15.96
N SER A 26 -9.99 -11.42 -15.71
CA SER A 26 -11.10 -12.11 -15.06
C SER A 26 -11.25 -11.72 -13.58
N CYS A 27 -11.90 -10.58 -13.34
CA CYS A 27 -12.72 -10.29 -12.17
C CYS A 27 -13.68 -9.12 -12.49
N LEU A 28 -14.45 -9.26 -13.57
CA LEU A 28 -15.69 -8.49 -13.80
C LEU A 28 -16.86 -9.35 -13.31
N SER A 29 -16.93 -9.57 -11.99
CA SER A 29 -18.02 -10.29 -11.32
C SER A 29 -18.91 -9.30 -10.58
N ASN A 30 -20.16 -9.16 -11.05
CA ASN A 30 -21.08 -8.02 -10.83
C ASN A 30 -21.67 -7.84 -9.41
N GLU A 31 -20.99 -8.19 -8.32
CA GLU A 31 -21.53 -8.03 -6.96
C GLU A 31 -20.62 -7.30 -5.95
N GLN A 32 -19.29 -7.28 -6.14
CA GLN A 32 -18.41 -6.56 -5.22
C GLN A 32 -18.15 -5.13 -5.74
N SER A 33 -18.86 -4.14 -5.20
CA SER A 33 -18.55 -2.73 -5.47
C SER A 33 -17.14 -2.38 -4.99
N ASN A 34 -16.41 -1.52 -5.71
CA ASN A 34 -15.06 -1.11 -5.33
C ASN A 34 -15.07 -0.37 -3.96
N PRO A 35 -14.44 -0.90 -2.90
CA PRO A 35 -14.52 -0.30 -1.57
C PRO A 35 -13.85 1.08 -1.51
N PHE A 36 -12.87 1.38 -2.37
CA PHE A 36 -12.23 2.71 -2.43
C PHE A 36 -13.11 3.79 -3.06
N GLU A 37 -14.18 3.38 -3.75
CA GLU A 37 -15.19 4.25 -4.34
C GLU A 37 -16.39 4.43 -3.40
N THR A 38 -16.85 3.35 -2.76
CA THR A 38 -18.04 3.38 -1.90
C THR A 38 -17.77 3.82 -0.45
N SER A 39 -16.56 3.58 0.08
CA SER A 39 -16.25 3.81 1.51
C SER A 39 -15.52 5.13 1.79
N PHE A 40 -15.15 5.88 0.75
CA PHE A 40 -14.38 7.12 0.85
C PHE A 40 -14.89 8.17 -0.13
N SER A 41 -15.23 9.35 0.39
CA SER A 41 -15.40 10.58 -0.40
C SER A 41 -14.07 11.09 -0.95
N LYS A 42 -14.13 11.94 -1.97
CA LYS A 42 -12.94 12.57 -2.57
C LYS A 42 -12.07 13.31 -1.54
N LYS A 43 -12.67 13.97 -0.55
CA LYS A 43 -11.94 14.68 0.53
C LYS A 43 -11.14 13.72 1.41
N GLU A 44 -11.69 12.54 1.71
CA GLU A 44 -11.01 11.50 2.50
C GLU A 44 -9.88 10.85 1.68
N ARG A 45 -10.11 10.61 0.39
CA ARG A 45 -9.07 10.14 -0.54
C ARG A 45 -7.89 11.13 -0.62
N SER A 46 -8.14 12.42 -0.79
CA SER A 46 -7.10 13.45 -0.74
C SER A 46 -6.43 13.57 0.64
N CYS A 47 -7.14 13.28 1.73
CA CYS A 47 -6.55 13.23 3.07
C CYS A 47 -5.50 12.11 3.18
N LEU A 48 -5.79 10.90 2.70
CA LEU A 48 -4.81 9.79 2.65
C LEU A 48 -3.52 10.22 1.91
N ARG A 49 -3.66 10.83 0.73
CA ARG A 49 -2.50 11.29 -0.05
C ARG A 49 -1.69 12.36 0.67
N THR A 50 -2.35 13.44 1.09
CA THR A 50 -1.67 14.61 1.66
C THR A 50 -1.07 14.32 3.04
N THR A 51 -1.60 13.37 3.81
CA THR A 51 -1.02 12.99 5.11
C THR A 51 0.16 12.02 4.95
N PHE A 52 0.13 11.09 3.98
CA PHE A 52 1.31 10.27 3.67
C PHE A 52 2.47 11.11 3.13
N GLN A 53 2.21 12.06 2.22
CA GLN A 53 3.23 12.95 1.66
C GLN A 53 3.85 13.95 2.67
N ARG A 54 3.35 14.04 3.90
CA ARG A 54 3.95 14.86 4.97
C ARG A 54 5.07 14.13 5.72
N LEU A 55 5.15 12.80 5.60
CA LEU A 55 6.20 12.00 6.23
C LEU A 55 7.52 12.26 5.50
N SER A 56 8.59 12.47 6.26
CA SER A 56 9.92 12.80 5.72
C SER A 56 10.65 11.54 5.27
N ASP A 57 10.65 10.49 6.09
CA ASP A 57 11.08 9.14 5.71
C ASP A 57 10.04 8.07 6.13
N PRO A 58 9.01 7.84 5.30
CA PRO A 58 8.05 6.76 5.56
C PRO A 58 8.69 5.37 5.50
N LYS A 59 9.86 5.18 4.88
CA LYS A 59 10.54 3.87 4.81
C LYS A 59 11.21 3.51 6.12
N GLU A 60 11.80 4.49 6.81
CA GLU A 60 12.37 4.33 8.15
C GLU A 60 11.27 3.97 9.17
N ILE A 61 10.17 4.74 9.20
CA ILE A 61 9.01 4.48 10.09
C ILE A 61 8.47 3.07 9.88
N ILE A 62 8.17 2.71 8.62
CA ILE A 62 7.62 1.40 8.25
C ILE A 62 8.62 0.29 8.58
N GLY A 63 9.92 0.53 8.36
CA GLY A 63 10.99 -0.37 8.74
C GLY A 63 10.97 -0.68 10.24
N GLN A 64 10.95 0.35 11.09
CA GLN A 64 10.93 0.14 12.55
C GLN A 64 9.69 -0.63 13.00
N ILE A 65 8.50 -0.32 12.45
CA ILE A 65 7.27 -1.08 12.74
C ILE A 65 7.43 -2.56 12.34
N PHE A 66 8.07 -2.86 11.20
CA PHE A 66 8.37 -4.25 10.82
C PHE A 66 9.40 -4.93 11.71
N VAL A 67 10.39 -4.20 12.25
CA VAL A 67 11.34 -4.73 13.25
C VAL A 67 10.58 -5.11 14.53
N ASP A 68 9.66 -4.28 14.99
CA ASP A 68 8.84 -4.57 16.17
C ASP A 68 7.92 -5.77 15.91
N ILE A 69 7.24 -5.81 14.75
CA ILE A 69 6.41 -6.96 14.34
C ILE A 69 7.20 -8.28 14.40
N VAL A 70 8.38 -8.36 13.78
CA VAL A 70 9.14 -9.62 13.75
C VAL A 70 9.82 -9.96 15.08
N ASN A 71 9.86 -9.06 16.06
CA ASN A 71 10.45 -9.36 17.37
C ASN A 71 9.41 -9.64 18.45
N ASP A 72 8.32 -8.87 18.45
CA ASP A 72 7.47 -8.68 19.62
C ASP A 72 6.01 -9.08 19.33
N VAL A 73 5.61 -9.23 18.05
CA VAL A 73 4.22 -9.59 17.63
C VAL A 73 4.14 -10.97 16.94
N CYS A 74 5.01 -11.19 15.94
CA CYS A 74 5.12 -12.44 15.18
C CYS A 74 6.59 -12.92 15.11
N PRO A 75 7.17 -13.43 16.21
CA PRO A 75 8.57 -13.91 16.25
C PRO A 75 8.90 -15.01 15.22
N GLU A 76 7.93 -15.81 14.78
CA GLU A 76 8.10 -16.82 13.73
C GLU A 76 8.51 -16.20 12.37
N PHE A 77 8.17 -14.94 12.14
CA PHE A 77 8.56 -14.22 10.92
C PHE A 77 10.07 -14.00 10.84
N LYS A 78 10.81 -14.09 11.96
CA LYS A 78 12.28 -14.03 11.94
C LYS A 78 12.88 -15.05 10.98
N ARG A 79 12.33 -16.26 10.91
CA ARG A 79 12.80 -17.31 9.99
C ARG A 79 12.46 -17.00 8.53
N ILE A 80 11.24 -16.51 8.28
CA ILE A 80 10.75 -16.15 6.94
C ILE A 80 11.65 -15.05 6.34
N PHE A 81 11.91 -14.00 7.11
CA PHE A 81 12.74 -12.86 6.72
C PHE A 81 14.25 -13.09 6.94
N GLY A 82 14.68 -14.23 7.48
CA GLY A 82 16.10 -14.55 7.67
C GLY A 82 16.83 -13.63 8.66
N VAL A 83 16.13 -13.20 9.71
CA VAL A 83 16.65 -12.29 10.76
C VAL A 83 16.77 -12.94 12.15
N GLU A 84 16.65 -14.28 12.25
CA GLU A 84 16.70 -15.04 13.51
C GLU A 84 17.92 -14.73 14.39
N ARG A 85 19.08 -14.47 13.76
CA ARG A 85 20.36 -14.18 14.43
C ARG A 85 20.79 -12.72 14.30
N ALA A 86 20.01 -11.87 13.65
CA ALA A 86 20.36 -10.46 13.46
C ALA A 86 19.95 -9.63 14.70
N PRO A 87 20.81 -8.76 15.25
CA PRO A 87 20.39 -7.81 16.28
C PRO A 87 19.38 -6.80 15.70
N LYS A 88 18.43 -6.28 16.51
CA LYS A 88 17.33 -5.38 16.04
C LYS A 88 17.85 -4.28 15.09
N ALA A 89 18.92 -3.57 15.48
CA ALA A 89 19.54 -2.49 14.71
C ALA A 89 20.16 -2.89 13.34
N ALA A 90 20.37 -4.19 13.08
CA ALA A 90 20.85 -4.69 11.78
C ALA A 90 19.74 -5.31 10.93
N MET A 91 18.54 -5.56 11.48
CA MET A 91 17.49 -6.31 10.78
C MET A 91 17.02 -5.65 9.47
N LEU A 92 16.96 -4.31 9.42
CA LEU A 92 16.59 -3.60 8.18
C LEU A 92 17.66 -3.64 7.08
N LYS A 93 18.91 -3.98 7.42
CA LYS A 93 19.98 -4.22 6.43
C LYS A 93 19.86 -5.62 5.81
N MET A 94 19.01 -6.51 6.37
CA MET A 94 18.82 -7.87 5.86
C MET A 94 17.88 -7.87 4.64
N PRO A 95 18.28 -8.46 3.50
CA PRO A 95 17.59 -8.25 2.21
C PRO A 95 16.09 -8.53 2.20
N LYS A 96 15.63 -9.56 2.92
CA LYS A 96 14.22 -9.93 2.93
C LYS A 96 13.36 -8.97 3.77
N LEU A 97 13.82 -8.59 4.97
CA LEU A 97 13.06 -7.69 5.86
C LEU A 97 13.08 -6.25 5.33
N GLY A 98 14.28 -5.68 5.11
CA GLY A 98 14.42 -4.34 4.56
C GLY A 98 13.74 -4.20 3.18
N GLY A 99 13.90 -5.21 2.33
CA GLY A 99 13.20 -5.28 1.05
C GLY A 99 11.68 -5.46 1.17
N HIS A 100 11.14 -6.00 2.26
CA HIS A 100 9.70 -6.04 2.53
C HIS A 100 9.18 -4.70 3.06
N ALA A 101 9.90 -4.07 3.99
CA ALA A 101 9.59 -2.73 4.50
C ALA A 101 9.55 -1.69 3.36
N SER A 102 10.55 -1.65 2.47
CA SER A 102 10.50 -0.77 1.28
C SER A 102 9.28 -1.08 0.42
N ARG A 103 9.01 -2.36 0.10
CA ARG A 103 7.84 -2.74 -0.71
C ARG A 103 6.50 -2.32 -0.08
N MET A 104 6.39 -2.32 1.26
CA MET A 104 5.19 -1.81 1.95
C MET A 104 5.08 -0.29 1.82
N ALA A 105 6.17 0.44 1.99
CA ALA A 105 6.19 1.90 1.77
C ALA A 105 5.85 2.26 0.31
N ASP A 106 6.47 1.57 -0.66
CA ASP A 106 6.23 1.74 -2.10
C ASP A 106 4.77 1.37 -2.47
N PHE A 107 4.18 0.40 -1.78
CA PHE A 107 2.76 0.03 -1.92
C PHE A 107 1.83 1.12 -1.37
N ILE A 108 2.08 1.67 -0.17
CA ILE A 108 1.25 2.76 0.38
C ILE A 108 1.41 4.04 -0.46
N GLU A 109 2.61 4.35 -0.95
CA GLU A 109 2.84 5.47 -1.88
C GLU A 109 1.98 5.31 -3.15
N GLN A 110 2.04 4.16 -3.81
CA GLN A 110 1.22 3.87 -5.00
C GLN A 110 -0.28 3.88 -4.70
N MET A 111 -0.70 3.32 -3.57
CA MET A 111 -2.11 3.28 -3.17
C MET A 111 -2.65 4.69 -2.91
N THR A 112 -1.94 5.51 -2.13
CA THR A 112 -2.36 6.89 -1.84
C THR A 112 -2.31 7.78 -3.08
N LEU A 113 -1.34 7.58 -3.98
CA LEU A 113 -1.26 8.27 -5.27
C LEU A 113 -2.47 7.93 -6.16
N MET A 114 -2.80 6.65 -6.31
CA MET A 114 -3.94 6.21 -7.11
C MET A 114 -5.28 6.65 -6.53
N ILE A 115 -5.45 6.56 -5.21
CA ILE A 115 -6.71 6.88 -4.54
C ILE A 115 -6.91 8.40 -4.44
N GLY A 116 -5.91 9.13 -3.96
CA GLY A 116 -6.05 10.53 -3.54
C GLY A 116 -5.50 11.60 -4.48
N PHE A 117 -4.87 11.21 -5.60
CA PHE A 117 -4.34 12.15 -6.60
C PHE A 117 -4.80 11.84 -8.03
N THR A 118 -4.56 10.64 -8.55
CA THR A 118 -4.97 10.28 -9.93
C THR A 118 -6.39 9.76 -10.05
N GLU A 119 -7.09 9.53 -8.92
CA GLU A 119 -8.44 8.95 -8.84
C GLU A 119 -8.59 7.61 -9.58
N ASN A 120 -7.48 6.87 -9.76
CA ASN A 120 -7.45 5.53 -10.36
C ASN A 120 -7.90 4.47 -9.34
N LEU A 121 -9.17 4.54 -8.91
CA LEU A 121 -9.72 3.67 -7.87
C LEU A 121 -9.75 2.20 -8.33
N ALA A 122 -9.94 1.95 -9.63
CA ALA A 122 -9.88 0.61 -10.21
C ALA A 122 -8.46 0.02 -10.14
N GLY A 123 -7.43 0.81 -10.48
CA GLY A 123 -6.03 0.41 -10.34
C GLY A 123 -5.62 0.15 -8.90
N ALA A 124 -6.09 0.98 -7.95
CA ALA A 124 -5.88 0.76 -6.52
C ALA A 124 -6.48 -0.59 -6.06
N TRP A 125 -7.73 -0.88 -6.41
CA TRP A 125 -8.39 -2.13 -6.06
C TRP A 125 -7.71 -3.35 -6.70
N GLN A 126 -7.29 -3.25 -7.96
CA GLN A 126 -6.50 -4.28 -8.64
C GLN A 126 -5.14 -4.51 -7.97
N LEU A 127 -4.45 -3.45 -7.53
CA LEU A 127 -3.16 -3.53 -6.85
C LEU A 127 -3.28 -4.30 -5.54
N VAL A 128 -4.23 -3.96 -4.65
CA VAL A 128 -4.34 -4.69 -3.37
C VAL A 128 -4.71 -6.14 -3.58
N ARG A 129 -5.68 -6.44 -4.46
CA ARG A 129 -6.05 -7.83 -4.77
C ARG A 129 -4.88 -8.60 -5.39
N LYS A 130 -4.03 -7.98 -6.20
CA LYS A 130 -2.80 -8.58 -6.72
C LYS A 130 -1.81 -8.87 -5.58
N THR A 131 -1.59 -7.92 -4.67
CA THR A 131 -0.72 -8.07 -3.50
C THR A 131 -1.21 -9.20 -2.59
N GLY A 132 -2.52 -9.30 -2.32
CA GLY A 132 -3.11 -10.41 -1.56
C GLY A 132 -2.87 -11.77 -2.21
N ARG A 133 -3.11 -11.90 -3.52
CA ARG A 133 -2.81 -13.14 -4.29
C ARG A 133 -1.32 -13.51 -4.32
N LEU A 134 -0.42 -12.56 -4.16
CA LEU A 134 1.02 -12.85 -4.03
C LEU A 134 1.37 -13.34 -2.62
N HIS A 135 0.75 -12.81 -1.57
CA HIS A 135 0.95 -13.28 -0.19
C HIS A 135 0.35 -14.67 0.04
N ALA A 136 -0.77 -15.00 -0.60
CA ALA A 136 -1.34 -16.35 -0.59
C ALA A 136 -0.41 -17.43 -1.18
N LYS A 137 0.64 -17.05 -1.92
CA LYS A 137 1.67 -17.95 -2.48
C LYS A 137 2.97 -17.98 -1.66
N VAL A 138 3.02 -17.32 -0.51
CA VAL A 138 4.16 -17.43 0.40
C VAL A 138 4.00 -18.74 1.19
N PRO A 139 4.92 -19.73 1.10
CA PRO A 139 4.69 -21.07 1.65
C PRO A 139 4.32 -21.11 3.13
N PHE A 140 4.86 -20.18 3.93
CA PHE A 140 4.46 -20.03 5.33
C PHE A 140 2.98 -19.61 5.46
N LEU A 141 2.53 -18.61 4.70
CA LEU A 141 1.15 -18.15 4.77
C LEU A 141 0.21 -19.19 4.17
N GLU A 142 0.57 -19.84 3.06
CA GLU A 142 -0.21 -20.93 2.46
C GLU A 142 -0.51 -22.06 3.47
N GLN A 143 0.43 -22.36 4.38
CA GLN A 143 0.27 -23.41 5.39
C GLN A 143 -0.35 -22.95 6.71
N ASN A 144 -0.18 -21.67 7.09
CA ASN A 144 -0.49 -21.19 8.45
C ASN A 144 -1.55 -20.06 8.50
N GLN A 145 -1.95 -19.46 7.37
CA GLN A 145 -2.95 -18.39 7.31
C GLN A 145 -4.35 -18.98 7.46
N ASN A 146 -4.94 -18.86 8.64
CA ASN A 146 -6.27 -19.39 8.95
C ASN A 146 -7.18 -18.27 9.49
N GLN A 147 -8.38 -18.08 8.92
CA GLN A 147 -9.30 -17.01 9.36
C GLN A 147 -9.91 -17.26 10.75
N LEU A 148 -10.03 -18.52 11.17
CA LEU A 148 -10.66 -18.91 12.44
C LEU A 148 -9.65 -19.06 13.59
N GLU A 149 -8.38 -19.30 13.27
CA GLU A 149 -7.32 -19.59 14.25
C GLU A 149 -6.29 -18.47 14.29
N ARG A 150 -5.57 -18.21 13.19
CA ARG A 150 -4.54 -17.18 13.14
C ARG A 150 -4.41 -16.52 11.77
N ASN A 151 -5.03 -15.34 11.67
CA ASN A 151 -4.96 -14.49 10.50
C ASN A 151 -3.75 -13.55 10.61
N TYR A 152 -2.59 -14.01 10.15
CA TYR A 152 -1.34 -13.23 10.19
C TYR A 152 -1.45 -11.89 9.47
N ILE A 153 -2.20 -11.82 8.36
CA ILE A 153 -2.44 -10.56 7.64
C ILE A 153 -3.19 -9.56 8.53
N ALA A 154 -4.22 -10.00 9.25
CA ALA A 154 -4.96 -9.15 10.18
C ALA A 154 -4.10 -8.69 11.36
N ILE A 155 -3.38 -9.61 12.01
CA ILE A 155 -2.49 -9.31 13.15
C ILE A 155 -1.42 -8.27 12.76
N VAL A 156 -0.78 -8.46 11.62
CA VAL A 156 0.22 -7.51 11.08
C VAL A 156 -0.41 -6.17 10.79
N ASN A 157 -1.58 -6.15 10.13
CA ASN A 157 -2.24 -4.92 9.70
C ASN A 157 -2.82 -4.11 10.88
N GLU A 158 -3.35 -4.78 11.90
CA GLU A 158 -3.82 -4.17 13.15
C GLU A 158 -2.67 -3.43 13.84
N TYR A 159 -1.60 -4.16 14.22
CA TYR A 159 -0.42 -3.58 14.86
C TYR A 159 0.24 -2.50 13.98
N PHE A 160 0.37 -2.75 12.68
CA PHE A 160 0.93 -1.77 11.75
C PHE A 160 0.11 -0.48 11.73
N SER A 161 -1.22 -0.57 11.66
CA SER A 161 -2.09 0.60 11.63
C SER A 161 -2.03 1.40 12.94
N ASP A 162 -2.04 0.75 14.09
CA ASP A 162 -1.94 1.42 15.39
C ASP A 162 -0.57 2.07 15.62
N GLN A 163 0.52 1.52 15.08
CA GLN A 163 1.83 2.17 15.16
C GLN A 163 2.05 3.27 14.11
N PHE A 164 1.48 3.13 12.90
CA PHE A 164 1.73 4.03 11.77
C PHE A 164 0.82 5.27 11.76
N ILE A 165 -0.46 5.13 12.13
CA ILE A 165 -1.44 6.24 12.13
C ILE A 165 -1.02 7.42 13.00
N PRO A 166 -0.43 7.25 14.21
CA PRO A 166 0.06 8.38 15.00
C PRO A 166 1.11 9.25 14.30
N TYR A 167 1.91 8.72 13.36
CA TYR A 167 2.82 9.55 12.55
C TYR A 167 2.05 10.36 11.50
N LEU A 168 1.10 9.72 10.82
CA LEU A 168 0.25 10.36 9.80
C LEU A 168 -0.63 11.49 10.37
N SER A 169 -1.07 11.35 11.62
CA SER A 169 -1.87 12.34 12.34
C SER A 169 -1.04 13.49 12.95
N GLY A 170 0.29 13.31 13.08
CA GLY A 170 1.21 14.27 13.73
C GLY A 170 1.25 14.18 15.26
N GLU A 171 0.77 13.06 15.81
CA GLU A 171 0.81 12.71 17.23
C GLU A 171 2.20 12.21 17.63
N LYS A 172 2.72 11.21 16.91
CA LYS A 172 4.13 10.80 16.96
C LYS A 172 4.95 11.65 15.98
N VAL A 173 6.21 11.88 16.33
CA VAL A 173 7.18 12.61 15.50
C VAL A 173 8.25 11.66 15.00
N GLU A 174 8.69 11.86 13.77
CA GLU A 174 9.81 11.12 13.17
C GLU A 174 11.11 11.37 13.96
N ILE A 175 11.72 10.29 14.47
CA ILE A 175 13.00 10.32 15.15
C ILE A 175 14.10 10.14 14.11
N ILE A 176 14.39 11.22 13.37
CA ILE A 176 15.49 11.22 12.39
C ILE A 176 16.82 11.19 13.17
N GLU A 177 17.59 10.11 13.04
CA GLU A 177 18.89 9.94 13.72
C GLU A 177 20.01 10.80 13.09
N ASN A 178 19.85 12.13 13.10
CA ASN A 178 20.93 13.08 12.81
C ASN A 178 20.92 14.23 13.82
N LYS A 179 21.79 14.13 14.84
CA LYS A 179 21.82 15.02 16.02
C LYS A 179 22.09 16.51 15.73
N ASN A 180 22.55 16.86 14.53
CA ASN A 180 22.88 18.24 14.16
C ASN A 180 21.66 19.06 13.68
N ASP A 181 20.55 18.43 13.28
CA ASP A 181 19.37 19.13 12.73
C ASP A 181 18.19 19.26 13.71
N ALA A 182 18.34 18.83 14.97
CA ALA A 182 17.25 18.78 15.96
C ALA A 182 16.53 20.14 16.15
N ALA A 183 17.27 21.26 16.18
CA ALA A 183 16.69 22.60 16.32
C ALA A 183 15.95 23.07 15.04
N LYS A 184 16.39 22.61 13.87
CA LYS A 184 15.75 22.87 12.57
C LYS A 184 14.45 22.07 12.44
N SER A 185 14.53 20.80 12.85
CA SER A 185 13.38 19.90 12.98
C SER A 185 12.31 20.50 13.88
N GLU A 186 12.66 21.09 15.03
CA GLU A 186 11.70 21.75 15.93
C GLU A 186 10.90 22.89 15.28
N ALA A 187 11.55 23.70 14.44
CA ALA A 187 10.91 24.80 13.71
C ALA A 187 9.99 24.28 12.59
N ASP A 188 10.42 23.26 11.85
CA ASP A 188 9.62 22.67 10.77
C ASP A 188 8.48 21.77 11.30
N ARG A 189 8.64 21.12 12.46
CA ARG A 189 7.57 20.45 13.24
C ARG A 189 6.46 21.41 13.63
N ARG A 190 6.79 22.65 13.99
CA ARG A 190 5.79 23.70 14.28
C ARG A 190 5.08 24.14 13.00
N LYS A 191 5.81 24.34 11.89
CA LYS A 191 5.20 24.68 10.60
C LYS A 191 4.28 23.58 10.07
N SER A 192 4.66 22.31 10.18
CA SER A 192 3.84 21.19 9.70
C SER A 192 2.54 21.00 10.50
N ARG A 193 2.58 21.22 11.83
CA ARG A 193 1.36 21.30 12.66
C ARG A 193 0.47 22.48 12.28
N ILE A 194 1.05 23.65 11.96
CA ILE A 194 0.30 24.85 11.54
C ILE A 194 -0.33 24.69 10.14
N GLN A 195 0.19 23.80 9.28
CA GLN A 195 -0.35 23.48 7.94
C GLN A 195 -1.33 22.29 7.92
N GLN A 196 -1.85 21.83 9.06
CA GLN A 196 -2.81 20.72 9.09
C GLN A 196 -4.23 21.14 8.64
N ASN A 197 -4.52 20.98 7.34
CA ASN A 197 -5.86 21.14 6.75
C ASN A 197 -6.95 20.14 7.23
N TYR A 198 -6.60 19.22 8.14
CA TYR A 198 -7.49 18.17 8.68
C TYR A 198 -7.21 18.02 10.18
N SER A 199 -8.23 17.79 10.98
CA SER A 199 -8.05 17.48 12.41
C SER A 199 -7.42 16.09 12.59
N GLN A 200 -6.65 15.92 13.67
CA GLN A 200 -6.00 14.64 14.03
C GLN A 200 -7.00 13.47 14.01
N GLN A 201 -8.18 13.65 14.63
CA GLN A 201 -9.25 12.65 14.66
C GLN A 201 -9.71 12.23 13.25
N TYR A 202 -9.95 13.20 12.36
CA TYR A 202 -10.37 12.93 10.98
C TYR A 202 -9.30 12.15 10.21
N ILE A 203 -8.02 12.45 10.43
CA ILE A 203 -6.91 11.69 9.84
C ILE A 203 -6.94 10.24 10.35
N CYS A 204 -7.06 10.04 11.67
CA CYS A 204 -7.13 8.71 12.28
C CYS A 204 -8.31 7.89 11.73
N ASP A 205 -9.52 8.45 11.65
CA ASP A 205 -10.73 7.75 11.21
C ASP A 205 -10.71 7.37 9.73
N VAL A 206 -10.06 8.20 8.89
CA VAL A 206 -9.86 7.91 7.46
C VAL A 206 -8.82 6.79 7.27
N TRP A 207 -7.69 6.84 7.98
CA TRP A 207 -6.66 5.80 7.87
C TRP A 207 -7.07 4.47 8.49
N ARG A 208 -7.79 4.47 9.63
CA ARG A 208 -8.35 3.25 10.22
C ARG A 208 -9.27 2.53 9.25
N ARG A 209 -10.16 3.26 8.56
CA ARG A 209 -10.99 2.68 7.49
C ARG A 209 -10.16 2.18 6.32
N PHE A 210 -9.12 2.91 5.90
CA PHE A 210 -8.26 2.49 4.79
C PHE A 210 -7.57 1.15 5.06
N PHE A 211 -6.99 0.97 6.25
CA PHE A 211 -6.39 -0.32 6.65
C PHE A 211 -7.45 -1.39 6.94
N SER A 212 -8.70 -1.02 7.25
CA SER A 212 -9.79 -1.98 7.52
C SER A 212 -10.50 -2.49 6.26
N VAL A 213 -10.18 -1.99 5.07
CA VAL A 213 -10.76 -2.51 3.82
C VAL A 213 -10.37 -3.99 3.66
N ARG A 214 -11.37 -4.85 3.46
CA ARG A 214 -11.17 -6.30 3.21
C ARG A 214 -11.20 -6.58 1.70
N PHE A 215 -10.47 -7.61 1.24
CA PHE A 215 -10.21 -7.91 -0.17
C PHE A 215 -10.37 -9.40 -0.51
#